data_AF-A0A9X1KCT0-F1
#
_entry.id   AF-A0A9X1KCT0-F1
#
_cell.length_a   1.000
_cell.length_b   1.000
_cell.length_c   1.000
_cell.angle_alpha   90.00
_cell.angle_beta   90.00
_cell.angle_gamma   90.00
#
_symmetry.space_group_name_H-M   'P 1'
#
loop_
_entity.id
_entity.type
_entity.pdbx_description
1 polymer ?
#
loop_
_entity_poly.entity_id
_entity_poly.type
_entity_poly.pdbx_seq_one_letter_code
_entity_poly.pdbx_strand_id
1 'polypeptide(L)'
;MMTIVRLQVTFESLLEGITSLSLEEKHKLLGIIEEQVLEAEEDLLEEDPQILAEVSEARKAYKNGDYTTIQEYIANRSGET
;
A
#
# COMPACT_ATOMS: atom_id res chain seq x y z
N MET A 1 -21.42 -3.66 -23.07
CA MET A 1 -20.08 -4.23 -23.33
C MET A 1 -19.09 -3.08 -23.35
N MET A 2 -18.02 -3.16 -22.56
CA MET A 2 -16.93 -2.19 -22.64
C MET A 2 -15.98 -2.66 -23.74
N THR A 3 -15.88 -1.89 -24.81
CA THR A 3 -14.98 -2.19 -25.93
C THR A 3 -13.64 -1.56 -25.62
N ILE A 4 -12.63 -2.37 -25.32
CA ILE A 4 -11.27 -1.88 -25.05
C ILE A 4 -10.56 -1.70 -26.40
N VAL A 5 -10.33 -0.44 -26.79
CA VAL A 5 -9.55 -0.11 -27.98
C VAL A 5 -8.08 0.00 -27.58
N ARG A 6 -7.24 -0.92 -28.09
CA ARG A 6 -5.78 -0.83 -27.92
C ARG A 6 -5.22 0.12 -28.97
N LEU A 7 -4.98 1.36 -28.56
CA LEU A 7 -4.39 2.39 -29.40
C LEU A 7 -2.86 2.35 -29.28
N GLN A 8 -2.15 2.34 -30.41
CA GLN A 8 -0.71 2.60 -30.43
C GLN A 8 -0.51 4.10 -30.60
N VAL A 9 0.03 4.75 -29.57
CA VAL A 9 0.39 6.16 -29.60
C VAL A 9 1.86 6.30 -29.21
N THR A 10 2.52 7.34 -29.71
CA THR A 10 3.86 7.66 -29.25
C THR A 10 3.79 8.20 -27.82
N PHE A 11 4.90 8.13 -27.11
CA PHE A 11 5.00 8.66 -25.76
C PHE A 11 4.80 10.18 -25.76
N GLU A 12 5.33 10.87 -26.77
CA GLU A 12 5.21 12.32 -26.94
C GLU A 12 3.74 12.74 -27.12
N SER A 13 2.97 12.04 -27.96
CA SER A 13 1.55 12.33 -28.15
C SER A 13 0.72 12.03 -26.90
N LEU A 14 1.09 10.99 -26.14
CA LEU A 14 0.48 10.72 -24.84
C LEU A 14 0.75 11.86 -23.85
N LEU A 15 2.00 12.33 -23.78
CA LEU A 15 2.39 13.43 -22.91
C LEU A 15 1.67 14.72 -23.26
N GLU A 16 1.55 15.04 -24.55
CA GLU A 16 0.76 16.17 -25.03
C GLU A 16 -0.72 16.04 -24.60
N GLY A 17 -1.30 14.85 -24.77
CA GLY A 17 -2.66 14.56 -24.30
C GLY A 17 -2.83 14.79 -22.79
N ILE A 18 -1.95 14.23 -21.97
CA ILE A 18 -1.98 14.36 -20.50
C ILE A 18 -1.82 15.83 -20.08
N THR A 19 -0.89 16.57 -20.69
CA THR A 19 -0.67 17.98 -20.35
C THR A 19 -1.86 18.86 -20.71
N SER A 20 -2.62 18.51 -21.76
CA SER A 20 -3.82 19.21 -22.19
C SER A 20 -5.07 18.97 -21.34
N LEU A 21 -5.05 17.96 -20.46
CA LEU A 21 -6.19 17.64 -19.58
C LEU A 21 -6.57 18.80 -18.66
N SER A 22 -7.87 18.92 -18.40
CA SER A 22 -8.39 19.81 -17.37
C SER A 22 -7.90 19.39 -15.98
N LEU A 23 -7.99 20.28 -14.99
CA LEU A 23 -7.59 19.97 -13.62
C LEU A 23 -8.36 18.77 -13.04
N GLU A 24 -9.68 18.68 -13.32
CA GLU A 24 -10.51 17.57 -12.86
C GLU A 24 -10.05 16.24 -13.48
N GLU A 25 -9.76 16.21 -14.77
CA GLU A 25 -9.28 15.01 -15.46
C GLU A 25 -7.88 14.61 -14.99
N LYS A 26 -7.00 15.59 -14.70
CA LYS A 26 -5.69 15.34 -14.09
C LYS A 26 -5.81 14.69 -12.71
N HIS A 27 -6.76 15.13 -11.88
CA HIS A 27 -7.01 14.48 -10.59
C HIS A 27 -7.51 13.04 -10.75
N LYS A 28 -8.38 12.76 -11.73
CA LYS A 28 -8.82 11.39 -12.02
C LYS A 28 -7.66 10.51 -12.49
N LEU A 29 -6.83 11.02 -13.40
CA LEU A 29 -5.65 10.30 -13.87
C LEU A 29 -4.65 10.06 -12.74
N LEU A 30 -4.45 11.04 -11.86
CA LEU A 30 -3.59 10.91 -10.69
C LEU A 30 -4.06 9.76 -9.80
N GLY A 31 -5.34 9.71 -9.44
CA GLY A 31 -5.87 8.62 -8.61
C GLY A 31 -5.66 7.24 -9.23
N ILE A 32 -5.83 7.11 -10.54
CA ILE A 32 -5.60 5.85 -11.27
C ILE A 32 -4.11 5.44 -11.23
N ILE A 33 -3.19 6.42 -11.33
CA ILE A 33 -1.75 6.15 -11.27
C ILE A 33 -1.33 5.81 -9.84
N GLU A 34 -1.82 6.56 -8.83
CA GLU A 34 -1.54 6.31 -7.42
C GLU A 34 -1.98 4.91 -7.00
N GLU A 35 -3.18 4.48 -7.41
CA GLU A 35 -3.68 3.12 -7.14
C GLU A 35 -2.76 2.05 -7.74
N GLN A 36 -2.35 2.20 -9.01
CA GLN A 36 -1.43 1.25 -9.66
C GLN A 36 -0.03 1.23 -9.03
N VAL A 37 0.46 2.38 -8.58
CA VAL A 37 1.76 2.47 -7.91
C VAL A 37 1.70 1.79 -6.55
N LEU A 38 0.67 2.06 -5.76
CA LEU A 38 0.47 1.43 -4.45
C LEU A 38 0.35 -0.09 -4.57
N GLU A 39 -0.43 -0.60 -5.53
CA GLU A 39 -0.56 -2.05 -5.77
C GLU A 39 0.81 -2.68 -6.09
N ALA A 40 1.59 -2.04 -6.97
CA ALA A 40 2.93 -2.53 -7.31
C ALA A 40 3.92 -2.45 -6.14
N GLU A 41 3.81 -1.43 -5.27
CA GLU A 41 4.64 -1.30 -4.07
C GLU A 41 4.26 -2.34 -3.01
N GLU A 42 2.98 -2.63 -2.82
CA GLU A 42 2.49 -3.70 -1.94
C GLU A 42 3.02 -5.06 -2.38
N ASP A 43 2.95 -5.39 -3.69
CA ASP A 43 3.50 -6.62 -4.24
C ASP A 43 5.00 -6.78 -3.93
N LEU A 44 5.77 -5.69 -4.04
CA LEU A 44 7.21 -5.69 -3.71
C LEU A 44 7.46 -5.89 -2.21
N LEU A 45 6.61 -5.34 -1.35
CA LEU A 45 6.72 -5.48 0.10
C LEU A 45 6.32 -6.89 0.59
N GLU A 46 5.36 -7.53 -0.06
CA GLU A 46 4.97 -8.92 0.26
C GLU A 46 6.12 -9.91 0.05
N GLU A 47 6.96 -9.67 -0.94
CA GLU A 47 8.13 -10.51 -1.25
C GLU A 47 9.42 -10.05 -0.53
N ASP A 48 9.39 -8.96 0.22
CA ASP A 48 10.57 -8.42 0.90
C ASP A 48 11.07 -9.38 2.00
N PRO A 49 12.32 -9.88 1.91
CA PRO A 49 12.86 -10.84 2.86
C PRO A 49 12.94 -10.32 4.30
N GLN A 50 13.13 -9.02 4.52
CA GLN A 50 13.16 -8.41 5.84
C GLN A 50 11.76 -8.38 6.45
N ILE A 51 10.75 -7.95 5.68
CA ILE A 51 9.35 -7.95 6.12
C ILE A 51 8.89 -9.37 6.45
N LEU A 52 9.22 -10.35 5.60
CA LEU A 52 8.92 -11.76 5.86
C LEU A 52 9.60 -12.28 7.14
N ALA A 53 10.83 -11.85 7.42
CA ALA A 53 11.55 -12.20 8.64
C ALA A 53 10.88 -11.58 9.89
N GLU A 54 10.51 -10.31 9.84
CA GLU A 54 9.81 -9.60 10.93
C GLU A 54 8.45 -10.23 11.22
N VAL A 55 7.65 -10.55 10.20
CA VAL A 55 6.36 -11.25 10.34
C VAL A 55 6.56 -12.63 10.96
N SER A 56 7.59 -13.37 10.55
CA SER A 56 7.94 -14.67 11.11
C SER A 56 8.32 -14.58 12.59
N GLU A 57 9.11 -13.58 12.95
CA GLU A 57 9.49 -13.30 14.34
C GLU A 57 8.28 -12.93 15.21
N ALA A 58 7.43 -12.01 14.74
CA ALA A 58 6.21 -11.63 15.44
C ALA A 58 5.27 -12.83 15.67
N ARG A 59 5.13 -13.72 14.69
CA ARG A 59 4.35 -14.97 14.83
C ARG A 59 4.94 -15.92 15.87
N LYS A 60 6.27 -15.99 15.99
CA LYS A 60 6.94 -16.79 17.03
C LYS A 60 6.70 -16.19 18.42
N ALA A 61 6.90 -14.88 18.57
CA ALA A 61 6.64 -14.16 19.80
C ALA A 61 5.19 -14.37 20.27
N TYR A 62 4.22 -14.24 19.37
CA TYR A 62 2.82 -14.51 19.67
C TYR A 62 2.57 -15.95 20.15
N LYS A 63 3.12 -16.96 19.48
CA LYS A 63 2.97 -18.36 19.88
C LYS A 63 3.61 -18.68 21.24
N ASN A 64 4.68 -17.98 21.58
CA ASN A 64 5.38 -18.15 22.84
C ASN A 64 4.71 -17.43 24.01
N GLY A 65 3.72 -16.56 23.74
CA GLY A 65 3.14 -15.70 24.76
C GLY A 65 3.97 -14.44 25.04
N ASP A 66 4.92 -14.10 24.16
CA ASP A 66 5.80 -12.93 24.27
C ASP A 66 5.06 -11.65 23.83
N TYR A 67 3.90 -11.39 24.43
CA TYR A 67 3.08 -10.21 24.18
C TYR A 67 2.45 -9.72 25.47
N THR A 68 2.22 -8.42 25.55
CA THR A 68 1.45 -7.82 26.64
C THR A 68 0.01 -7.63 26.17
N THR A 69 -0.94 -8.18 26.92
CA THR A 69 -2.37 -7.94 26.67
C THR A 69 -2.77 -6.54 27.11
N ILE A 70 -3.86 -6.03 26.52
CA ILE A 70 -4.42 -4.73 26.92
C ILE A 70 -4.79 -4.74 28.41
N GLN A 71 -5.28 -5.86 28.93
CA GLN A 71 -5.62 -6.01 30.35
C GLN A 71 -4.39 -5.92 31.25
N GLU A 72 -3.29 -6.61 30.90
CA GLU A 72 -2.02 -6.53 31.64
C GLU A 72 -1.44 -5.12 31.58
N TYR A 73 -1.50 -4.47 30.42
CA TYR A 73 -1.07 -3.07 30.27
C TYR A 73 -1.87 -2.12 31.17
N ILE A 74 -3.19 -2.25 31.20
CA ILE A 74 -4.07 -1.44 32.06
C ILE A 74 -3.78 -1.71 33.54
N ALA A 75 -3.63 -2.98 33.92
CA ALA A 75 -3.31 -3.36 35.30
C ALA A 75 -1.97 -2.80 35.76
N ASN A 76 -0.93 -2.85 34.90
CA ASN A 76 0.39 -2.31 35.20
C ASN A 76 0.36 -0.79 35.36
N ARG A 77 -0.41 -0.06 34.55
CA ARG A 77 -0.61 1.40 34.72
C ARG A 77 -1.43 1.78 35.95
N SER A 78 -2.32 0.91 36.40
CA SER A 78 -3.18 1.17 37.57
C SER A 78 -2.46 0.94 38.90
N GLY A 79 -1.32 0.25 38.88
CA GLY A 79 -0.45 0.01 40.04
C GLY A 79 0.66 1.05 40.25
N GLU A 80 0.75 2.06 39.38
CA GLU A 80 1.75 3.14 39.44
C GLU A 80 1.25 4.41 40.20
N THR A 81 0.12 4.32 40.91
CA THR A 81 -0.37 5.37 41.85
C THR A 81 -0.31 4.89 43.29
#